data_AF-A0A953XSI4-F1
#
_entry.id   AF-A0A953XSI4-F1
#
_cell.length_a   1.000
_cell.length_b   1.000
_cell.length_c   1.000
_cell.angle_alpha   90.00
_cell.angle_beta   90.00
_cell.angle_gamma   90.00
#
_symmetry.space_group_name_H-M   'P 1'
#
loop_
_entity.id
_entity.type
_entity.pdbx_description
1 polymer ?
#
loop_
_entity_poly.entity_id
_entity_poly.type
_entity_poly.pdbx_seq_one_letter_code
_entity_poly.pdbx_strand_id
1 'polypeptide(L)'
;MNDQQIEQEIQAKGLTAPRVTPEDLEANICHVDIVTYVGPRGQTLRWAVIETASGFLVPGKPSASVSPENDDEELGTKIAVENARNELWPLMGYALKERIANPQGAMQ
;
A
#
# COMPACT_ATOMS: atom_id res chain seq x y z
N MET A 1 -8.31 -2.30 14.44
CA MET A 1 -9.09 -1.19 13.86
C MET A 1 -8.80 -1.18 12.37
N ASN A 2 -9.84 -1.22 11.54
CA ASN A 2 -9.70 -1.03 10.09
C ASN A 2 -9.58 0.48 9.81
N ASP A 3 -8.83 0.88 8.78
CA ASP A 3 -8.64 2.27 8.34
C ASP A 3 -9.96 3.05 8.20
N GLN A 4 -11.03 2.38 7.79
CA GLN A 4 -12.37 2.98 7.72
C GLN A 4 -12.90 3.43 9.10
N GLN A 5 -12.62 2.67 10.17
CA GLN A 5 -13.06 3.03 11.52
C GLN A 5 -12.28 4.25 12.03
N ILE A 6 -10.98 4.32 11.72
CA ILE A 6 -10.14 5.45 12.08
C ILE A 6 -10.62 6.72 11.36
N GLU A 7 -10.93 6.62 10.07
CA GLU A 7 -11.46 7.74 9.29
C GLU A 7 -12.82 8.25 9.82
N GLN A 8 -13.72 7.34 10.23
CA GLN A 8 -14.98 7.73 10.89
C GLN A 8 -14.74 8.49 12.20
N GLU A 9 -13.76 8.09 13.01
CA GLU A 9 -13.39 8.83 14.23
C GLU A 9 -12.82 10.21 13.94
N ILE A 10 -11.99 10.34 12.90
CA ILE A 10 -11.41 11.63 12.47
C ILE A 10 -12.53 12.60 12.08
N GLN A 11 -13.50 12.11 11.31
CA GLN A 11 -14.68 12.89 10.91
C GLN A 11 -15.55 13.28 12.11
N ALA A 12 -15.82 12.33 13.02
CA ALA A 12 -16.58 12.60 14.24
C ALA A 12 -15.91 13.65 15.14
N LYS A 13 -14.58 13.75 15.11
CA LYS A 13 -13.79 14.77 15.82
C LYS A 13 -13.71 16.12 15.08
N GLY A 14 -14.32 16.25 13.89
CA GLY A 14 -14.32 17.48 13.11
C GLY A 14 -12.96 17.86 12.51
N LEU A 15 -12.06 16.90 12.34
CA LEU A 15 -10.72 17.13 11.82
C LEU A 15 -10.74 17.21 10.27
N THR A 16 -10.93 18.41 9.74
CA THR A 16 -11.15 18.65 8.30
C THR A 16 -9.88 19.04 7.51
N ALA A 17 -8.71 19.01 8.15
CA ALA A 17 -7.44 19.32 7.47
C ALA A 17 -7.14 18.30 6.34
N PRO A 18 -6.41 18.72 5.28
CA PRO A 18 -6.03 17.83 4.19
C PRO A 18 -5.27 16.59 4.68
N ARG A 19 -5.67 15.42 4.20
CA ARG A 19 -5.04 14.13 4.51
C ARG A 19 -5.28 13.16 3.35
N VAL A 20 -4.54 12.06 3.36
CA VAL A 20 -4.84 10.90 2.51
C VAL A 20 -5.91 10.07 3.23
N THR A 21 -6.97 9.73 2.51
CA THR A 21 -8.04 8.84 3.00
C THR A 21 -7.88 7.43 2.44
N PRO A 22 -8.57 6.43 3.01
CA PRO A 22 -8.59 5.09 2.43
C PRO A 22 -9.13 5.07 1.00
N GLU A 23 -10.11 5.92 0.69
CA GLU A 23 -10.67 6.05 -0.66
C GLU A 23 -9.65 6.62 -1.65
N ASP A 24 -8.85 7.61 -1.23
CA ASP A 24 -7.76 8.14 -2.06
C ASP A 24 -6.73 7.05 -2.38
N LEU A 25 -6.40 6.19 -1.40
CA LEU A 25 -5.47 5.07 -1.60
C LEU A 25 -6.01 4.11 -2.67
N GLU A 26 -7.26 3.66 -2.53
CA GLU A 26 -7.88 2.77 -3.52
C GLU A 26 -7.92 3.40 -4.91
N ALA A 27 -8.35 4.66 -4.99
CA ALA A 27 -8.46 5.38 -6.26
C ALA A 27 -7.10 5.57 -6.94
N ASN A 28 -6.01 5.58 -6.17
CA ASN A 28 -4.66 5.73 -6.70
C ASN A 28 -4.04 4.39 -7.14
N ILE A 29 -4.60 3.24 -6.75
CA ILE A 29 -4.12 1.92 -7.18
C ILE A 29 -4.70 1.61 -8.56
N CYS A 30 -3.84 1.58 -9.58
CA CYS A 30 -4.24 1.24 -10.94
C CYS A 30 -4.16 -0.27 -11.19
N HIS A 31 -3.09 -0.90 -10.73
CA HIS A 31 -2.83 -2.33 -10.93
C HIS A 31 -2.02 -2.90 -9.78
N VAL A 32 -2.15 -4.21 -9.57
CA VAL A 32 -1.38 -4.95 -8.56
C VAL A 32 -0.84 -6.23 -9.19
N ASP A 33 0.48 -6.34 -9.28
CA ASP A 33 1.16 -7.54 -9.72
C ASP A 33 1.74 -8.31 -8.53
N ILE A 34 1.64 -9.64 -8.58
CA ILE A 34 2.22 -10.53 -7.58
C ILE A 34 3.46 -11.21 -8.15
N VAL A 35 4.59 -11.04 -7.46
CA VAL A 35 5.83 -11.75 -7.76
C VAL A 35 6.04 -12.81 -6.68
N THR A 36 6.18 -14.06 -7.10
CA THR A 36 6.37 -15.20 -6.19
C THR A 36 7.76 -15.81 -6.36
N TYR A 37 8.43 -16.06 -5.24
CA TYR A 37 9.70 -16.80 -5.19
C TYR A 37 9.57 -17.98 -4.25
N VAL A 38 9.93 -19.18 -4.73
CA VAL A 38 10.00 -20.39 -3.91
C VAL A 38 11.47 -20.76 -3.73
N GLY A 39 11.94 -20.70 -2.49
CA GLY A 39 13.31 -21.03 -2.13
C GLY A 39 13.60 -22.53 -2.24
N PRO A 40 14.89 -22.92 -2.26
CA PRO A 40 15.30 -24.33 -2.43
C PRO A 40 14.86 -25.26 -1.29
N ARG A 41 14.47 -24.69 -0.14
CA ARG A 41 13.93 -25.42 1.02
C ARG A 41 12.41 -25.28 1.15
N GLY A 42 11.74 -24.80 0.11
CA GLY A 42 10.28 -24.69 0.00
C GLY A 42 9.64 -23.48 0.71
N GLN A 43 10.44 -22.56 1.27
CA GLN A 43 9.89 -21.28 1.75
C GLN A 43 9.36 -20.46 0.55
N THR A 44 8.14 -19.95 0.67
CA THR A 44 7.53 -19.09 -0.36
C THR A 44 7.51 -17.64 0.10
N LEU A 45 7.97 -16.75 -0.78
CA LEU A 45 7.87 -15.30 -0.65
C LEU A 45 6.91 -14.77 -1.72
N ARG A 46 6.00 -13.86 -1.38
CA ARG A 46 5.16 -13.15 -2.36
C ARG A 46 5.28 -11.65 -2.13
N TRP A 47 5.66 -10.90 -3.16
CA TRP A 47 5.61 -9.44 -3.17
C TRP A 47 4.41 -8.99 -3.96
N ALA A 48 3.75 -7.92 -3.50
CA ALA A 48 2.86 -7.14 -4.34
C ALA A 48 3.60 -5.90 -4.82
N VAL A 49 3.48 -5.62 -6.11
CA VAL A 49 3.93 -4.38 -6.73
C VAL A 49 2.67 -3.63 -7.15
N ILE A 50 2.46 -2.46 -6.56
CA ILE A 50 1.34 -1.58 -6.88
C ILE A 50 1.79 -0.59 -7.95
N GLU A 51 1.08 -0.55 -9.07
CA GLU A 51 1.17 0.55 -10.02
C GLU A 51 0.17 1.64 -9.63
N THR A 52 0.66 2.85 -9.41
CA THR A 52 -0.21 4.00 -9.11
C THR A 52 -0.81 4.60 -10.37
N ALA A 53 -1.84 5.44 -10.23
CA ALA A 53 -2.42 6.19 -11.35
C ALA A 53 -1.42 7.10 -12.10
N SER A 54 -0.27 7.41 -11.48
CA SER A 54 0.83 8.15 -12.14
C SER A 54 1.82 7.24 -12.88
N GLY A 55 1.63 5.92 -12.87
CA GLY A 55 2.57 4.92 -13.40
C GLY A 55 3.78 4.67 -12.49
N PHE A 56 3.77 5.13 -11.23
CA PHE A 56 4.86 4.83 -10.29
C PHE A 56 4.65 3.45 -9.68
N LEU A 57 5.73 2.66 -9.59
CA LEU A 57 5.67 1.31 -9.05
C LEU A 57 6.14 1.29 -7.60
N VAL A 58 5.29 0.80 -6.69
CA VAL A 58 5.57 0.66 -5.27
C VAL A 58 5.63 -0.82 -4.89
N PRO A 59 6.83 -1.37 -4.62
CA PRO A 59 6.94 -2.71 -4.07
C PRO A 59 6.67 -2.72 -2.57
N GLY A 60 5.82 -3.65 -2.13
CA GLY A 60 5.63 -3.95 -0.71
C GLY A 60 6.70 -4.87 -0.14
N LYS A 61 6.77 -4.98 1.19
CA LYS A 61 7.48 -6.09 1.84
C LYS A 61 6.80 -7.42 1.49
N PRO A 62 7.56 -8.50 1.32
CA PRO A 62 6.94 -9.77 0.97
C PRO A 62 6.12 -10.33 2.13
N SER A 63 5.06 -11.07 1.82
CA SER A 63 4.64 -12.14 2.72
C SER A 63 5.64 -13.28 2.65
N ALA A 64 5.82 -13.98 3.77
CA ALA A 64 6.81 -15.06 3.87
C ALA A 64 6.22 -16.24 4.66
N SER A 65 6.06 -17.38 4.00
CA SER A 65 5.77 -18.63 4.70
C SER A 65 7.06 -19.17 5.33
N VAL A 66 6.97 -19.60 6.59
CA VAL A 66 8.12 -20.16 7.32
C VAL A 66 8.32 -21.63 6.95
N SER A 67 7.22 -22.34 6.69
CA SER A 67 7.21 -23.75 6.32
C SER A 67 6.28 -23.98 5.13
N PRO A 68 6.66 -24.81 4.14
CA PRO A 68 5.84 -25.09 2.95
C PRO A 68 4.47 -25.66 3.28
N GLU A 69 4.36 -26.44 4.37
CA GLU A 69 3.13 -27.11 4.79
C GLU A 69 2.05 -26.13 5.26
N ASN A 70 2.46 -24.92 5.66
CA ASN A 70 1.59 -23.85 6.11
C ASN A 70 1.48 -22.73 5.07
N ASP A 71 1.96 -22.93 3.84
CA ASP A 71 1.80 -21.94 2.78
C ASP A 71 0.34 -21.91 2.31
N ASP A 72 -0.23 -20.71 2.34
CA ASP A 72 -1.56 -20.43 1.83
C ASP A 72 -1.44 -19.29 0.81
N GLU A 73 -1.76 -19.59 -0.44
CA GLU A 73 -1.60 -18.64 -1.55
C GLU A 73 -2.52 -17.43 -1.42
N GLU A 74 -3.76 -17.64 -1.01
CA GLU A 74 -4.75 -16.57 -0.87
C GLU A 74 -4.36 -15.64 0.26
N LEU A 75 -4.00 -16.19 1.42
CA LEU A 75 -3.59 -15.42 2.59
C LEU A 75 -2.25 -14.72 2.34
N GLY A 76 -1.27 -15.41 1.76
CA GLY A 76 0.02 -14.84 1.40
C GLY A 76 -0.11 -13.68 0.42
N THR A 77 -1.02 -13.78 -0.55
CA THR A 77 -1.32 -12.68 -1.49
C THR A 77 -1.95 -11.50 -0.77
N LYS A 78 -2.97 -11.73 0.08
CA LYS A 78 -3.60 -10.65 0.88
C LYS A 78 -2.57 -9.90 1.74
N ILE A 79 -1.68 -10.61 2.42
CA ILE A 79 -0.62 -10.02 3.24
C ILE A 79 0.36 -9.22 2.37
N ALA A 80 0.75 -9.74 1.21
CA ALA A 80 1.66 -9.03 0.30
C ALA A 80 1.05 -7.71 -0.21
N VAL A 81 -0.23 -7.73 -0.59
CA VAL A 81 -0.97 -6.54 -1.01
C VAL A 81 -1.08 -5.53 0.12
N GLU A 82 -1.42 -5.99 1.32
CA GLU A 82 -1.49 -5.13 2.50
C GLU A 82 -0.13 -4.48 2.83
N ASN A 83 0.96 -5.24 2.74
CA ASN A 83 2.30 -4.69 2.90
C ASN A 83 2.61 -3.61 1.86
N ALA A 84 2.22 -3.80 0.59
CA ALA A 84 2.43 -2.79 -0.45
C ALA A 84 1.58 -1.54 -0.23
N ARG A 85 0.33 -1.68 0.24
CA ARG A 85 -0.53 -0.55 0.63
C ARG A 85 0.09 0.27 1.75
N ASN A 86 0.67 -0.41 2.75
CA ASN A 86 1.38 0.23 3.85
C ASN A 86 2.63 1.01 3.40
N GLU A 87 3.32 0.57 2.34
CA GLU A 87 4.43 1.34 1.73
C GLU A 87 3.91 2.50 0.87
N LEU A 88 2.78 2.36 0.17
CA LEU A 88 2.20 3.42 -0.66
C LEU A 88 1.64 4.58 0.17
N TRP A 89 0.99 4.30 1.31
CA TRP A 89 0.35 5.32 2.14
C TRP A 89 1.26 6.51 2.53
N PRO A 90 2.47 6.31 3.09
CA PRO A 90 3.36 7.43 3.42
C PRO A 90 3.85 8.19 2.18
N LEU A 91 4.00 7.53 1.03
CA LEU A 91 4.38 8.18 -0.23
C LEU A 91 3.27 9.12 -0.72
N MET A 92 2.00 8.72 -0.59
CA MET A 92 0.87 9.60 -0.88
C MET A 92 0.81 10.78 0.09
N GLY A 93 1.10 10.54 1.37
CA GLY A 93 1.21 11.61 2.38
C GLY A 93 2.29 12.62 2.03
N TYR A 94 3.46 12.16 1.62
CA TYR A 94 4.54 13.01 1.11
C TYR A 94 4.09 13.81 -0.13
N ALA A 95 3.51 13.15 -1.13
CA ALA A 95 3.03 13.80 -2.35
C ALA A 95 1.96 14.88 -2.06
N LEU A 96 1.04 14.62 -1.13
CA LEU A 96 0.06 15.60 -0.69
C LEU A 96 0.74 16.80 0.00
N LYS A 97 1.70 16.54 0.88
CA LYS A 97 2.43 17.61 1.59
C LYS A 97 3.23 18.49 0.61
N GLU A 98 3.88 17.87 -0.37
CA GLU A 98 4.60 18.58 -1.43
C GLU A 98 3.65 19.46 -2.26
N ARG A 99 2.48 18.96 -2.66
CA ARG A 99 1.47 19.76 -3.39
C ARG A 99 0.98 20.96 -2.57
N ILE A 100 0.81 20.79 -1.26
CA ILE A 100 0.41 21.89 -0.36
C ILE A 100 1.54 22.92 -0.22
N ALA A 101 2.80 22.48 -0.15
CA ALA A 101 3.95 23.37 -0.04
C ALA A 101 4.27 24.11 -1.35
N ASN A 102 4.10 23.44 -2.50
CA ASN A 102 4.46 23.92 -3.82
C ASN A 102 3.28 23.81 -4.82
N PRO A 103 2.28 24.70 -4.74
CA PRO A 103 1.05 24.59 -5.54
C PRO A 103 1.25 24.71 -7.06
N GLN A 104 2.39 25.24 -7.50
CA GLN A 104 2.68 25.57 -8.90
C GLN A 104 3.60 24.54 -9.59
N GLY A 105 4.01 23.48 -8.89
CA GLY A 105 4.75 22.34 -9.45
C GLY A 105 6.07 22.70 -10.11
N ALA A 106 7.19 22.60 -9.38
CA ALA A 106 8.51 22.57 -9.99
C ALA A 106 9.42 21.58 -9.24
N MET A 107 9.52 20.35 -9.75
CA MET A 107 10.83 19.69 -9.82
C MET A 107 11.42 20.12 -11.16
N GLN A 108 12.51 20.90 -11.11
CA GLN A 108 13.34 21.18 -12.28
C GLN A 108 14.12 19.92 -12.68
#